data_AF-A0AB38AF44-F1
#
_entry.id   AF-A0AB38AF44-F1
#
_cell.length_a   1.000
_cell.length_b   1.000
_cell.length_c   1.000
_cell.angle_alpha   90.00
_cell.angle_beta   90.00
_cell.angle_gamma   90.00
#
_symmetry.space_group_name_H-M   'P 1'
#
loop_
_entity.id
_entity.type
_entity.pdbx_description
1 polymer ?
#
loop_
_entity_poly.entity_id
_entity_poly.type
_entity_poly.pdbx_seq_one_letter_code
_entity_poly.pdbx_strand_id
1 'polypeptide(L)'
;MERDEWLAQFQRSLERSLPKSLASEEDQGSLREMLVDRREQGIWITATFSMASRPGVAFEWQENVVPELSTDWDPAFAAMLFRTHLIEWYHTEAKRRPPTADGVVRG
;
A
#
# COMPACT_ATOMS: atom_id res chain seq x y z
N MET A 1 2.99 -23.21 -6.51
CA MET A 1 3.89 -22.06 -6.74
C MET A 1 4.84 -21.97 -5.57
N GLU A 2 6.13 -21.78 -5.80
CA GLU A 2 7.07 -21.61 -4.69
C GLU A 2 6.87 -20.25 -4.01
N ARG A 3 7.17 -20.14 -2.71
CA ARG A 3 6.87 -18.91 -1.95
C ARG A 3 7.60 -17.68 -2.47
N ASP A 4 8.83 -17.86 -2.95
CA ASP A 4 9.62 -16.75 -3.50
C ASP A 4 9.09 -16.32 -4.87
N GLU A 5 8.56 -17.26 -5.65
CA GLU A 5 7.85 -16.97 -6.90
C GLU A 5 6.55 -16.21 -6.62
N TRP A 6 5.79 -16.63 -5.61
CA TRP A 6 4.59 -15.93 -5.14
C TRP A 6 4.93 -14.48 -4.78
N LEU A 7 5.97 -14.27 -3.97
CA LEU A 7 6.37 -12.94 -3.50
C LEU A 7 6.82 -12.04 -4.67
N ALA A 8 7.61 -12.58 -5.59
CA ALA A 8 8.03 -11.84 -6.77
C ALA A 8 6.84 -11.48 -7.68
N GLN A 9 5.85 -12.36 -7.84
CA GLN A 9 4.63 -12.04 -8.59
C GLN A 9 3.77 -10.99 -7.89
N PHE A 10 3.62 -11.09 -6.58
CA PHE A 10 2.89 -10.15 -5.75
C PHE A 10 3.50 -8.73 -5.83
N GLN A 11 4.81 -8.62 -5.58
CA GLN A 11 5.53 -7.35 -5.63
C GLN A 11 5.42 -6.71 -7.03
N ARG A 12 5.66 -7.48 -8.10
CA ARG A 12 5.49 -6.98 -9.48
C ARG A 12 4.06 -6.55 -9.80
N SER A 13 3.05 -7.18 -9.19
CA SER A 13 1.66 -6.77 -9.37
C SER A 13 1.39 -5.43 -8.69
N LEU A 14 1.93 -5.21 -7.49
CA LEU A 14 1.83 -3.93 -6.77
C LEU A 14 2.55 -2.80 -7.48
N GLU A 15 3.83 -3.01 -7.84
CA GLU A 15 4.66 -2.01 -8.54
C GLU A 15 4.00 -1.52 -9.83
N ARG A 16 3.27 -2.40 -10.53
CA ARG A 16 2.57 -2.06 -11.78
C ARG A 16 1.22 -1.37 -11.58
N SER A 17 0.54 -1.63 -10.46
CA SER A 17 -0.86 -1.26 -10.28
C SER A 17 -1.07 -0.12 -9.29
N LEU A 18 -0.35 -0.10 -8.17
CA LEU A 18 -0.51 0.89 -7.12
C LEU A 18 -0.24 2.33 -7.60
N PRO A 19 0.86 2.62 -8.36
CA PRO A 19 1.08 3.97 -8.88
C PRO A 19 -0.04 4.45 -9.80
N LYS A 20 -0.57 3.55 -10.64
CA LYS A 20 -1.65 3.88 -11.58
C LYS A 20 -2.94 4.21 -10.83
N SER A 21 -3.24 3.46 -9.78
CA SER A 21 -4.45 3.68 -8.99
C SER A 21 -4.38 4.97 -8.18
N LEU A 22 -3.24 5.26 -7.57
CA LEU A 22 -3.01 6.56 -6.93
C LEU A 22 -3.15 7.71 -7.94
N ALA A 23 -2.55 7.59 -9.12
CA ALA A 23 -2.64 8.61 -10.17
C ALA A 23 -4.06 8.76 -10.75
N SER A 24 -4.88 7.71 -10.71
CA SER A 24 -6.28 7.77 -11.16
C SER A 24 -7.24 8.38 -10.14
N GLU A 25 -6.81 8.59 -8.89
CA GLU A 25 -7.60 9.31 -7.91
C GLU A 25 -7.87 10.75 -8.40
N GLU A 26 -9.03 11.29 -8.05
CA GLU A 26 -9.41 12.68 -8.38
C GLU A 26 -8.33 13.68 -7.94
N ASP A 27 -7.68 13.38 -6.82
CA ASP A 27 -6.66 14.18 -6.18
C ASP A 27 -5.22 13.84 -6.60
N GLN A 28 -5.07 13.14 -7.73
CA GLN A 28 -3.80 12.88 -8.42
C GLN A 28 -2.67 12.42 -7.49
N GLY A 29 -2.86 11.25 -6.89
CA GLY A 29 -1.90 10.65 -5.97
C GLY A 29 -0.60 10.22 -6.65
N SER A 30 0.48 10.19 -5.87
CA SER A 30 1.79 9.72 -6.32
C SER A 30 2.44 8.84 -5.26
N LEU A 31 2.81 7.62 -5.64
CA LEU A 31 3.61 6.72 -4.81
C LEU A 31 5.01 7.32 -4.61
N ARG A 32 5.49 7.32 -3.37
CA ARG A 32 6.84 7.78 -2.99
C ARG A 32 7.75 6.60 -2.71
N GLU A 33 7.28 5.68 -1.89
CA GLU A 33 8.02 4.51 -1.47
C GLU A 33 7.06 3.34 -1.25
N MET A 34 7.55 2.13 -1.51
CA MET A 34 6.85 0.91 -1.18
C MET A 34 7.86 -0.14 -0.74
N LEU A 35 7.66 -0.68 0.46
CA LEU A 35 8.45 -1.74 1.05
C LEU A 35 7.57 -2.98 1.22
N VAL A 36 8.07 -4.13 0.78
CA VAL A 36 7.44 -5.44 1.00
C VAL A 36 8.35 -6.24 1.92
N ASP A 37 7.90 -6.46 3.15
CA ASP A 37 8.62 -7.18 4.18
C ASP A 37 8.01 -8.56 4.41
N ARG A 38 8.85 -9.59 4.32
CA ARG A 38 8.48 -10.91 4.82
C ARG A 38 8.81 -10.99 6.30
N ARG A 39 7.79 -11.24 7.12
CA ARG A 39 7.93 -11.44 8.58
C ARG A 39 7.38 -12.80 8.97
N GLU A 40 7.66 -13.24 10.19
CA GLU A 40 7.20 -14.53 10.71
C GLU A 40 5.66 -14.66 10.65
N GLN A 41 4.94 -13.54 10.83
CA GLN A 41 3.48 -13.49 10.91
C GLN A 41 2.78 -13.18 9.57
N GLY A 42 3.53 -13.08 8.47
CA GLY A 42 2.94 -12.75 7.17
C GLY A 42 3.79 -11.85 6.28
N ILE A 43 3.14 -11.33 5.25
CA ILE A 43 3.73 -10.38 4.31
C ILE A 43 3.18 -9.00 4.63
N TRP A 44 4.09 -8.13 5.05
CA TRP A 44 3.80 -6.76 5.43
C TRP A 44 4.15 -5.82 4.28
N ILE A 45 3.30 -4.83 4.05
CA ILE A 45 3.60 -3.75 3.11
C ILE A 45 3.56 -2.46 3.87
N THR A 46 4.55 -1.62 3.59
CA THR A 46 4.50 -0.19 3.91
C THR A 46 4.46 0.58 2.60
N ALA A 47 3.45 1.41 2.42
CA ALA A 47 3.34 2.28 1.25
C ALA A 47 3.27 3.74 1.69
N THR A 48 4.16 4.55 1.13
CA THR A 48 4.22 5.99 1.35
C THR A 48 3.82 6.70 0.08
N PHE A 49 2.82 7.58 0.15
CA PHE A 49 2.31 8.33 -0.99
C PHE A 49 2.01 9.79 -0.62
N SER A 50 1.79 10.60 -1.64
CA SER A 50 1.34 12.00 -1.48
C SER A 50 0.16 12.27 -2.39
N MET A 51 -0.65 13.26 -2.02
CA MET A 51 -1.83 13.68 -2.79
C MET A 51 -1.73 15.17 -3.14
N ALA A 52 -2.28 15.59 -4.29
CA ALA A 52 -2.12 16.95 -4.77
C ALA A 52 -2.78 18.00 -3.86
N SER A 53 -3.91 17.66 -3.23
CA SER A 53 -4.63 18.53 -2.29
C SER A 53 -3.88 18.81 -1.00
N ARG A 54 -2.88 17.99 -0.66
CA ARG A 54 -2.09 18.12 0.57
C ARG A 54 -0.60 18.20 0.26
N PRO A 55 -0.14 19.31 -0.34
CA PRO A 55 1.28 19.49 -0.66
C PRO A 55 2.12 19.46 0.62
N GLY A 56 3.24 18.75 0.58
CA GLY A 56 4.16 18.60 1.72
C GLY A 56 3.70 17.59 2.78
N VAL A 57 2.55 16.94 2.62
CA VAL A 57 2.09 15.85 3.49
C VAL A 57 2.37 14.50 2.83
N ALA A 58 2.94 13.58 3.60
CA ALA A 58 3.06 12.18 3.22
C ALA A 58 2.02 11.34 3.96
N PHE A 59 1.50 10.33 3.30
CA PHE A 59 0.62 9.31 3.88
C PHE A 59 1.36 7.99 3.87
N GLU A 60 1.48 7.36 5.03
CA GLU A 60 2.14 6.07 5.23
C GLU A 60 1.10 5.09 5.76
N TRP A 61 0.90 3.99 5.03
CA TRP A 61 0.00 2.91 5.40
C TRP A 61 0.78 1.61 5.52
N GLN A 62 0.62 0.93 6.65
CA GLN A 62 1.23 -0.37 6.88
C GLN A 62 0.17 -1.46 7.10
N GLU A 63 0.24 -2.55 6.34
CA GLU A 63 -0.74 -3.65 6.42
C GLU A 63 -0.09 -5.03 6.29
N ASN A 64 -0.60 -6.01 7.05
CA ASN A 64 -0.30 -7.42 6.85
C ASN A 64 -1.30 -8.02 5.88
N VAL A 65 -0.87 -8.28 4.64
CA VAL A 65 -1.76 -8.65 3.53
C VAL A 65 -1.98 -10.15 3.42
N VAL A 66 -1.04 -10.94 3.96
CA VAL A 66 -1.14 -12.40 4.00
C VAL A 66 -0.80 -12.88 5.40
N PRO A 67 -1.77 -12.83 6.34
CA PRO A 67 -1.59 -13.43 7.65
C PRO A 67 -1.29 -14.92 7.49
N GLU A 68 -0.40 -15.45 8.33
CA GLU A 68 -0.02 -16.87 8.36
C GLU A 68 0.77 -17.38 7.12
N LEU A 69 1.22 -16.49 6.22
CA LEU A 69 2.04 -16.84 5.05
C LEU A 69 1.40 -17.91 4.13
N SER A 70 0.06 -17.99 4.08
CA SER A 70 -0.62 -18.89 3.15
C SER A 70 -0.40 -18.42 1.70
N THR A 71 0.45 -19.15 0.98
CA THR A 71 0.66 -18.96 -0.46
C THR A 71 -0.50 -19.48 -1.32
N ASP A 72 -1.61 -19.87 -0.70
CA ASP A 72 -2.81 -20.32 -1.39
C ASP A 72 -3.58 -19.14 -2.01
N TRP A 73 -3.26 -17.92 -1.59
CA TRP A 73 -3.83 -16.70 -2.15
C TRP A 73 -3.26 -16.43 -3.54
N ASP A 74 -4.08 -15.94 -4.45
CA ASP A 74 -3.58 -15.43 -5.73
C ASP A 74 -2.77 -14.13 -5.49
N PRO A 75 -1.52 -14.00 -6.01
CA PRO A 75 -0.71 -12.81 -5.80
C PRO A 75 -1.33 -11.53 -6.36
N ALA A 76 -2.06 -11.60 -7.47
CA ALA A 76 -2.70 -10.42 -8.06
C ALA A 76 -3.92 -9.99 -7.23
N PHE A 77 -4.66 -10.95 -6.67
CA PHE A 77 -5.74 -10.71 -5.73
C PHE A 77 -5.24 -10.07 -4.43
N ALA A 78 -4.17 -10.58 -3.83
CA ALA A 78 -3.56 -9.97 -2.66
C ALA A 78 -3.11 -8.52 -2.94
N ALA A 79 -2.50 -8.28 -4.10
CA ALA A 79 -2.09 -6.94 -4.51
C ALA A 79 -3.29 -6.00 -4.72
N MET A 80 -4.39 -6.52 -5.26
CA MET A 80 -5.64 -5.78 -5.41
C MET A 80 -6.22 -5.39 -4.05
N LEU A 81 -6.27 -6.32 -3.10
CA LEU A 81 -6.82 -6.06 -1.76
C LEU A 81 -6.06 -4.96 -1.03
N PHE A 82 -4.72 -5.06 -0.96
CA PHE A 82 -3.89 -4.03 -0.35
C PHE A 82 -4.17 -2.64 -0.95
N ARG A 83 -4.18 -2.58 -2.29
CA ARG A 83 -4.48 -1.32 -2.98
C ARG A 83 -5.86 -0.78 -2.59
N THR A 84 -6.89 -1.62 -2.59
CA THR A 84 -8.26 -1.22 -2.25
C THR A 84 -8.31 -0.67 -0.83
N HIS A 85 -7.72 -1.37 0.14
CA HIS A 85 -7.69 -0.93 1.53
C HIS A 85 -6.91 0.38 1.71
N LEU A 86 -5.78 0.56 1.03
CA LEU A 86 -5.02 1.81 1.07
C LEU A 86 -5.83 3.01 0.57
N ILE A 87 -6.54 2.84 -0.56
CA ILE A 87 -7.39 3.91 -1.12
C ILE A 87 -8.62 4.16 -0.22
N GLU A 88 -9.23 3.10 0.29
CA GLU A 88 -10.35 3.22 1.23
C GLU A 88 -9.92 3.96 2.50
N TRP A 89 -8.78 3.60 3.08
CA TRP A 89 -8.23 4.28 4.24
C TRP A 89 -8.01 5.77 3.97
N TYR A 90 -7.45 6.13 2.81
CA TYR A 90 -7.27 7.53 2.44
C TYR A 90 -8.59 8.32 2.49
N HIS A 91 -9.65 7.76 1.90
CA HIS A 91 -10.95 8.44 1.75
C HIS A 91 -11.80 8.46 3.01
N THR A 92 -11.74 7.38 3.79
CA THR A 92 -12.53 7.24 5.01
C THR A 92 -11.88 7.98 6.17
N GLU A 93 -10.55 8.05 6.20
CA GLU A 93 -9.81 8.44 7.40
C GLU A 93 -8.64 9.40 7.13
N ALA A 94 -7.64 8.98 6.35
CA ALA A 94 -6.34 9.65 6.32
C ALA A 94 -6.42 11.12 5.91
N LYS A 95 -7.24 11.44 4.90
CA LYS A 95 -7.36 12.82 4.40
C LYS A 95 -7.88 13.82 5.43
N ARG A 96 -8.53 13.35 6.49
CA ARG A 96 -9.09 14.19 7.58
C ARG A 96 -8.13 14.30 8.77
N ARG A 97 -7.11 13.45 8.85
CA ARG A 97 -6.15 13.45 9.95
C ARG A 97 -5.12 14.58 9.80
N PRO A 98 -4.77 15.29 10.88
CA PRO A 98 -3.61 16.17 10.86
C PRO A 98 -2.32 15.34 10.78
N PRO A 99 -1.30 15.78 10.02
CA PRO A 99 0.00 15.12 10.02
C PRO A 99 0.71 15.29 11.36
N THR A 100 1.62 14.36 11.68
CA THR A 100 2.56 14.50 12.79
C THR A 100 3.64 15.55 12.50
N ALA A 101 4.54 15.81 13.46
CA ALA A 101 5.54 16.88 13.37
C ALA A 101 6.53 16.72 12.20
N ASP A 102 6.69 15.50 11.69
CA ASP A 102 7.48 15.12 10.51
C ASP A 102 6.70 15.26 9.19
N GLY A 103 5.44 15.73 9.21
CA GLY A 103 4.62 15.90 8.02
C GLY A 103 3.93 14.61 7.54
N VAL A 104 3.92 13.54 8.34
CA VAL A 104 3.38 12.24 7.94
C VAL A 104 2.03 11.96 8.60
N VAL A 105 1.08 11.41 7.85
CA VAL A 105 -0.14 10.79 8.38
C VAL A 105 0.04 9.28 8.32
N ARG A 106 -0.03 8.62 9.47
CA ARG A 106 0.13 7.16 9.61
C ARG A 106 -1.19 6.47 9.86
N GLY A 107 -1.33 5.27 9.32
CA GLY A 107 -2.45 4.36 9.58
C GLY A 107 -1.97 2.95 9.85
#